data_AF-A0A924Y052-F1
#
_entry.id   AF-A0A924Y052-F1
#
_cell.length_a   1.000
_cell.length_b   1.000
_cell.length_c   1.000
_cell.angle_alpha   90.00
_cell.angle_beta   90.00
_cell.angle_gamma   90.00
#
_symmetry.space_group_name_H-M   'P 1'
#
loop_
_entity.id
_entity.type
_entity.pdbx_description
1 polymer ?
#
loop_
_entity_poly.entity_id
_entity_poly.type
_entity_poly.pdbx_seq_one_letter_code
_entity_poly.pdbx_strand_id
1 'polypeptide(L)'
;MLHELLTSNRIELIKRCRAKAASRFLPTDPKQPPGVDHGVPMFLQQLIDTLSREQFLASRVVATPETSPGNTEIARAAALHGAEMLARGYTVSQVIRDYGDVCQSVTDLAVEQASHIETEEFRTLNRCLDDAIADAVTAYGSAGKNKATGQAENLHRLLDSFADEQGRLVDIAIESFAAIKVGNVGLGGATATLLTHALKELRALAERSLPEIRLAYATPALAAK
;
A
#
# COMPACT_ATOMS: atom_id res chain seq x y z
N MET A 1 15.28 -28.46 16.32
CA MET A 1 14.85 -29.30 15.18
C MET A 1 14.02 -28.55 14.16
N LEU A 2 13.11 -27.66 14.56
CA LEU A 2 12.31 -26.86 13.61
C LEU A 2 13.19 -26.01 12.69
N HIS A 3 14.26 -25.39 13.20
CA HIS A 3 15.18 -24.61 12.37
C HIS A 3 15.82 -25.45 11.25
N GLU A 4 16.14 -26.72 11.50
CA GLU A 4 16.71 -27.65 10.53
C GLU A 4 15.68 -28.06 9.47
N LEU A 5 14.44 -28.33 9.90
CA LEU A 5 13.32 -28.61 9.01
C LEU A 5 13.09 -27.43 8.05
N LEU A 6 13.01 -26.21 8.58
CA LEU A 6 12.80 -25.00 7.79
C LEU A 6 13.98 -24.73 6.84
N THR A 7 15.21 -24.91 7.31
CA THR A 7 16.42 -24.68 6.51
C THR A 7 16.49 -25.66 5.34
N SER A 8 16.26 -26.94 5.61
CA SER A 8 16.36 -28.01 4.60
C SER A 8 15.24 -27.96 3.56
N ASN A 9 14.08 -27.40 3.92
CA ASN A 9 12.89 -27.40 3.08
C ASN A 9 12.42 -25.98 2.67
N ARG A 10 13.24 -24.94 2.84
CA ARG A 10 12.85 -23.55 2.61
C ARG A 10 12.23 -23.32 1.22
N ILE A 11 12.85 -23.88 0.17
CA ILE A 11 12.37 -23.73 -1.22
C ILE A 11 10.99 -24.39 -1.38
N GLU A 12 10.81 -25.59 -0.80
CA GLU A 12 9.55 -26.31 -0.86
C GLU A 12 8.45 -25.58 -0.08
N LEU A 13 8.77 -25.02 1.10
CA LEU A 13 7.83 -24.20 1.88
C LEU A 13 7.39 -22.96 1.09
N ILE A 14 8.32 -22.25 0.43
CA ILE A 14 7.98 -21.11 -0.43
C ILE A 14 7.04 -21.54 -1.55
N LYS A 15 7.33 -22.67 -2.20
CA LYS A 15 6.50 -23.22 -3.28
C LYS A 15 5.09 -23.56 -2.78
N ARG A 16 4.96 -24.20 -1.62
CA ARG A 16 3.68 -24.54 -1.00
C ARG A 16 2.87 -23.30 -0.65
N CYS A 17 3.48 -22.29 -0.02
CA CYS A 17 2.80 -21.03 0.28
C CYS A 17 2.31 -20.34 -1.00
N ARG A 18 3.16 -20.26 -2.03
CA ARG A 18 2.77 -19.69 -3.34
C ARG A 18 1.60 -20.46 -3.99
N ALA A 19 1.60 -21.78 -3.90
CA ALA A 19 0.51 -22.60 -4.43
C ALA A 19 -0.80 -22.40 -3.64
N LYS A 20 -0.74 -22.35 -2.30
CA LYS A 20 -1.91 -22.07 -1.45
C LYS A 20 -2.47 -20.67 -1.72
N ALA A 21 -1.61 -19.66 -1.80
CA ALA A 21 -1.95 -18.30 -2.22
C ALA A 21 -2.66 -18.31 -3.58
N ALA A 22 -2.04 -18.89 -4.62
CA ALA A 22 -2.62 -18.95 -5.97
C ALA A 22 -3.97 -19.68 -6.03
N SER A 23 -4.16 -20.73 -5.23
CA SER A 23 -5.42 -21.50 -5.21
C SER A 23 -6.61 -20.74 -4.61
N ARG A 24 -6.35 -19.85 -3.64
CA ARG A 24 -7.38 -19.06 -2.95
C ARG A 24 -7.60 -17.71 -3.59
N PHE A 25 -6.53 -17.15 -4.15
CA PHE A 25 -6.56 -15.94 -4.93
C PHE A 25 -6.82 -16.33 -6.38
N LEU A 26 -8.01 -16.91 -6.64
CA LEU A 26 -8.56 -16.91 -7.99
C LEU A 26 -8.43 -15.46 -8.49
N PRO A 27 -7.73 -15.22 -9.61
CA PRO A 27 -7.47 -13.86 -10.06
C PRO A 27 -8.82 -13.24 -10.40
N THR A 28 -9.35 -12.41 -9.50
CA THR A 28 -10.48 -11.55 -9.81
C THR A 28 -10.09 -10.59 -10.94
N ASP A 29 -8.79 -10.38 -11.15
CA ASP A 29 -8.21 -9.66 -12.28
C ASP A 29 -7.01 -10.44 -12.88
N PRO A 30 -7.03 -10.84 -14.16
CA PRO A 30 -5.91 -11.50 -14.84
C PRO A 30 -4.64 -10.64 -14.95
N LYS A 31 -4.68 -9.37 -14.53
CA LYS A 31 -3.52 -8.45 -14.47
C LYS A 31 -2.75 -8.48 -13.16
N GLN A 32 -3.16 -9.27 -12.16
CA GLN A 32 -2.49 -9.28 -10.87
C GLN A 32 -1.06 -9.82 -11.02
N PRO A 33 -0.01 -9.02 -10.73
CA PRO A 33 1.36 -9.45 -10.95
C PRO A 33 1.71 -10.64 -10.06
N PRO A 34 2.62 -11.54 -10.51
CA PRO A 34 3.12 -12.63 -9.68
C PRO A 34 3.64 -12.10 -8.35
N GLY A 35 3.47 -12.92 -7.31
CA GLY A 35 3.56 -12.54 -5.90
C GLY A 35 4.75 -11.68 -5.50
N VAL A 36 4.62 -11.01 -4.37
CA VAL A 36 5.67 -10.15 -3.81
C VAL A 36 6.88 -11.01 -3.42
N ASP A 37 8.05 -10.76 -4.03
CA ASP A 37 9.28 -11.52 -3.75
C ASP A 37 9.85 -11.25 -2.34
N HIS A 38 9.40 -10.19 -1.67
CA HIS A 38 9.88 -9.75 -0.35
C HIS A 38 9.01 -10.21 0.84
N GLY A 39 7.93 -10.96 0.61
CA GLY A 39 7.02 -11.42 1.66
C GLY A 39 7.48 -12.72 2.35
N VAL A 40 6.69 -13.79 2.18
CA VAL A 40 6.93 -15.12 2.75
C VAL A 40 8.38 -15.63 2.62
N PRO A 41 9.08 -15.49 1.48
CA PRO A 41 10.47 -15.96 1.35
C PRO A 41 11.46 -15.30 2.32
N MET A 42 11.24 -14.02 2.64
CA MET A 42 12.06 -13.26 3.59
C MET A 42 11.69 -13.62 5.03
N PHE A 43 10.38 -13.70 5.32
CA PHE A 43 9.88 -14.15 6.63
C PHE A 43 10.46 -15.52 7.02
N LEU A 44 10.43 -16.50 6.11
CA LEU A 44 10.99 -17.83 6.35
C LEU A 44 12.48 -17.78 6.70
N GLN A 45 13.26 -16.92 6.05
CA GLN A 45 14.68 -16.75 6.37
C GLN A 45 14.85 -16.16 7.77
N GLN A 46 14.12 -15.10 8.10
CA GLN A 46 14.21 -14.44 9.40
C GLN A 46 13.74 -15.33 10.56
N LEU A 47 12.74 -16.18 10.30
CA LEU A 47 12.28 -17.20 11.23
C LEU A 47 13.36 -18.26 11.49
N ILE A 48 14.02 -18.76 10.44
CA ILE A 48 15.17 -19.68 10.56
C ILE A 48 16.25 -19.06 11.44
N ASP A 49 16.60 -17.80 11.18
CA ASP A 49 17.65 -17.09 11.92
C ASP A 49 17.25 -16.87 13.39
N THR A 50 15.98 -16.58 13.66
CA THR A 50 15.45 -16.40 15.03
C THR A 50 15.48 -17.71 15.80
N LEU A 51 14.95 -18.80 15.23
CA LEU A 51 14.96 -20.12 15.86
C LEU A 51 16.38 -20.62 16.14
N SER A 52 17.30 -20.40 15.20
CA SER A 52 18.72 -20.78 15.36
C SER A 52 19.39 -20.03 16.52
N ARG A 53 19.12 -18.73 16.65
CA ARG A 53 19.65 -17.90 17.75
C ARG A 53 19.08 -18.32 19.11
N GLU A 54 17.78 -18.57 19.18
CA GLU A 54 17.14 -18.96 20.44
C GLU A 54 17.59 -20.33 20.93
N GLN A 55 17.81 -21.29 20.03
CA GLN A 55 18.39 -22.58 20.39
C GLN A 55 19.82 -22.44 20.93
N PHE A 56 20.62 -21.55 20.34
CA PHE A 56 21.98 -21.24 20.82
C PHE A 56 21.97 -20.54 22.20
N LEU A 57 21.01 -19.63 22.43
CA LEU A 57 20.87 -18.90 23.71
C LEU A 57 20.26 -19.75 24.81
N ALA A 58 19.29 -20.62 24.52
CA ALA A 58 18.75 -21.58 25.50
C ALA A 58 19.84 -22.51 26.05
N SER A 59 20.89 -22.75 25.27
CA SER A 59 22.08 -23.51 25.67
C SER A 59 23.05 -22.72 26.57
N ARG A 60 22.86 -21.41 26.74
CA ARG A 60 23.69 -20.51 27.55
C ARG A 60 22.80 -19.77 28.55
N VAL A 61 22.82 -20.18 29.82
CA VAL A 61 21.92 -19.84 30.96
C VAL A 61 21.82 -18.33 31.31
N VAL A 62 21.60 -17.41 30.38
CA VAL A 62 21.29 -16.01 30.67
C VAL A 62 20.32 -15.49 29.61
N ALA A 63 19.05 -15.30 29.99
CA ALA A 63 18.10 -14.54 29.17
C ALA A 63 17.37 -13.54 30.06
N THR A 64 17.74 -12.27 29.94
CA THR A 64 16.85 -11.15 30.24
C THR A 64 15.80 -11.04 29.12
N PRO A 65 14.55 -10.68 29.44
CA PRO A 65 13.49 -10.52 28.46
C PRO A 65 13.61 -9.14 27.80
N GLU A 66 14.52 -9.00 26.86
CA GLU A 66 14.54 -7.83 25.98
C GLU A 66 14.13 -8.26 24.58
N THR A 67 13.28 -7.44 23.96
CA THR A 67 12.77 -7.57 22.60
C THR A 67 13.91 -7.94 21.65
N SER A 68 13.98 -9.21 21.27
CA SER A 68 15.11 -9.74 20.52
C SER A 68 15.26 -8.99 19.19
N PRO A 69 16.48 -8.60 18.76
CA PRO A 69 16.72 -7.90 17.50
C PRO A 69 16.16 -8.62 16.25
N GLY A 70 15.92 -9.93 16.33
CA GLY A 70 15.26 -10.70 15.26
C GLY A 70 13.81 -10.27 15.03
N ASN A 71 13.08 -9.86 16.08
CA ASN A 71 11.69 -9.44 15.94
C ASN A 71 11.56 -8.10 15.20
N THR A 72 12.54 -7.19 15.34
CA THR A 72 12.48 -5.88 14.68
C THR A 72 12.75 -5.97 13.17
N GLU A 73 13.57 -6.93 12.73
CA GLU A 73 13.79 -7.20 11.31
C GLU A 73 12.56 -7.85 10.66
N ILE A 74 11.93 -8.81 11.35
CA ILE A 74 10.67 -9.43 10.91
C ILE A 74 9.58 -8.37 10.78
N ALA A 75 9.43 -7.52 11.80
CA ALA A 75 8.49 -6.40 11.82
C ALA A 75 8.66 -5.48 10.59
N ARG A 76 9.89 -5.03 10.33
CA ARG A 76 10.20 -4.12 9.21
C ARG A 76 9.91 -4.76 7.85
N ALA A 77 10.31 -6.02 7.68
CA ALA A 77 10.06 -6.79 6.47
C ALA A 77 8.55 -6.97 6.22
N ALA A 78 7.81 -7.32 7.26
CA ALA A 78 6.39 -7.54 7.19
C ALA A 78 5.61 -6.25 6.93
N ALA A 79 6.00 -5.15 7.55
CA ALA A 79 5.44 -3.83 7.28
C ALA A 79 5.61 -3.42 5.80
N LEU A 80 6.79 -3.66 5.21
CA LEU A 80 7.05 -3.39 3.80
C LEU A 80 6.15 -4.26 2.89
N HIS A 81 6.04 -5.55 3.20
CA HIS A 81 5.17 -6.48 2.46
C HIS A 81 3.71 -6.05 2.51
N GLY A 82 3.19 -5.68 3.69
CA GLY A 82 1.82 -5.19 3.85
C GLY A 82 1.52 -3.94 3.02
N ALA A 83 2.44 -2.96 3.02
CA ALA A 83 2.31 -1.76 2.19
C ALA A 83 2.37 -2.07 0.68
N GLU A 84 3.25 -2.98 0.27
CA GLU A 84 3.37 -3.40 -1.13
C GLU A 84 2.13 -4.17 -1.62
N MET A 85 1.57 -5.04 -0.78
CA MET A 85 0.33 -5.76 -1.08
C MET A 85 -0.83 -4.79 -1.34
N LEU A 86 -0.97 -3.73 -0.53
CA LEU A 86 -1.94 -2.67 -0.80
C LEU A 86 -1.67 -1.98 -2.14
N ALA A 87 -0.42 -1.62 -2.42
CA ALA A 87 -0.05 -0.94 -3.67
C ALA A 87 -0.39 -1.78 -4.91
N ARG A 88 -0.31 -3.11 -4.80
CA ARG A 88 -0.67 -4.08 -5.83
C ARG A 88 -2.16 -4.48 -5.83
N GLY A 89 -2.99 -3.88 -4.97
CA GLY A 89 -4.44 -4.10 -4.93
C GLY A 89 -4.91 -5.36 -4.21
N TYR A 90 -4.05 -6.00 -3.41
CA TYR A 90 -4.47 -7.10 -2.55
C TYR A 90 -5.29 -6.59 -1.37
N THR A 91 -6.20 -7.41 -0.85
CA THR A 91 -6.98 -7.09 0.35
C THR A 91 -6.23 -7.44 1.63
N VAL A 92 -6.59 -6.80 2.74
CA VAL A 92 -6.03 -7.11 4.07
C VAL A 92 -6.20 -8.59 4.45
N SER A 93 -7.30 -9.22 4.04
CA SER A 93 -7.50 -10.66 4.29
C SER A 93 -6.53 -11.53 3.49
N GLN A 94 -6.06 -11.08 2.33
CA GLN A 94 -5.02 -11.77 1.58
C GLN A 94 -3.67 -11.65 2.29
N VAL A 95 -3.34 -10.48 2.85
CA VAL A 95 -2.14 -10.28 3.68
C VAL A 95 -2.11 -11.26 4.85
N ILE A 96 -3.19 -11.33 5.62
CA ILE A 96 -3.27 -12.23 6.79
C ILE A 96 -3.14 -13.70 6.37
N ARG A 97 -3.81 -14.09 5.28
CA ARG A 97 -3.77 -15.47 4.78
C ARG A 97 -2.40 -15.88 4.23
N ASP A 98 -1.63 -14.95 3.67
CA ASP A 98 -0.29 -15.21 3.16
C ASP A 98 0.67 -15.66 4.29
N TYR A 99 0.60 -15.00 5.46
CA TYR A 99 1.32 -15.45 6.65
C TYR A 99 0.71 -16.72 7.27
N GLY A 100 -0.62 -16.86 7.26
CA GLY A 100 -1.29 -18.08 7.70
C GLY A 100 -0.86 -19.33 6.92
N ASP A 101 -0.57 -19.18 5.62
CA ASP A 101 -0.07 -20.25 4.77
C ASP A 101 1.31 -20.76 5.16
N VAL A 102 2.11 -19.93 5.85
CA VAL A 102 3.40 -20.36 6.40
C VAL A 102 3.19 -21.37 7.52
N CYS A 103 2.35 -21.06 8.51
CA CYS A 103 2.06 -21.99 9.61
C CYS A 103 1.51 -23.33 9.09
N GLN A 104 0.55 -23.26 8.17
CA GLN A 104 -0.03 -24.45 7.56
C GLN A 104 1.03 -25.26 6.78
N SER A 105 1.85 -24.61 5.95
CA SER A 105 2.85 -25.32 5.15
C SER A 105 3.95 -25.97 6.01
N VAL A 106 4.34 -25.32 7.11
CA VAL A 106 5.33 -25.85 8.06
C VAL A 106 4.78 -27.07 8.80
N THR A 107 3.55 -26.97 9.30
CA THR A 107 2.89 -28.07 10.03
C THR A 107 2.55 -29.25 9.13
N ASP A 108 2.03 -29.00 7.92
CA ASP A 108 1.80 -30.04 6.89
C ASP A 108 3.10 -30.82 6.61
N LEU A 109 4.21 -30.09 6.39
CA LEU A 109 5.50 -30.69 6.09
C LEU A 109 6.07 -31.51 7.26
N ALA A 110 5.92 -31.02 8.49
CA ALA A 110 6.35 -31.75 9.68
C ALA A 110 5.59 -33.06 9.86
N VAL A 111 4.27 -33.07 9.59
CA VAL A 111 3.45 -34.29 9.59
C VAL A 111 3.93 -35.26 8.51
N GLU A 112 4.14 -34.79 7.28
CA GLU A 112 4.60 -35.62 6.16
C GLU A 112 5.96 -36.27 6.42
N GLN A 113 6.89 -35.55 7.07
CA GLN A 113 8.23 -36.04 7.39
C GLN A 113 8.33 -36.72 8.76
N ALA A 114 7.19 -36.92 9.45
CA ALA A 114 7.13 -37.42 10.83
C ALA A 114 8.12 -36.69 11.78
N SER A 115 8.32 -35.39 11.53
CA SER A 115 9.25 -34.55 12.28
C SER A 115 8.56 -34.00 13.52
N HIS A 116 9.16 -34.19 14.68
CA HIS A 116 8.67 -33.63 15.94
C HIS A 116 8.98 -32.13 16.02
N ILE A 117 7.96 -31.30 16.21
CA ILE A 117 8.12 -29.88 16.52
C ILE A 117 7.96 -29.73 18.04
N GLU A 118 8.98 -29.21 18.72
CA GLU A 118 8.86 -28.95 20.16
C GLU A 118 7.91 -27.78 20.44
N THR A 119 7.25 -27.82 21.61
CA THR A 119 6.30 -26.77 22.02
C THR A 119 6.95 -25.38 22.05
N GLU A 120 8.20 -25.26 22.50
CA GLU A 120 8.92 -23.98 22.51
C GLU A 120 9.22 -23.48 21.09
N GLU A 121 9.65 -24.36 20.17
CA GLU A 121 9.88 -23.99 18.77
C GLU A 121 8.59 -23.53 18.08
N PHE A 122 7.47 -24.19 18.39
CA PHE A 122 6.15 -23.78 17.89
C PHE A 122 5.69 -22.46 18.49
N ARG A 123 5.99 -22.18 19.77
CA ARG A 123 5.71 -20.88 20.39
C ARG A 123 6.50 -19.76 19.71
N THR A 124 7.77 -19.99 19.40
CA THR A 124 8.59 -19.02 18.65
C THR A 124 8.03 -18.77 17.25
N LEU A 125 7.65 -19.83 16.52
CA LEU A 125 7.00 -19.71 15.22
C LEU A 125 5.74 -18.84 15.29
N ASN A 126 4.83 -19.11 16.22
CA ASN A 126 3.59 -18.33 16.34
C ASN A 126 3.86 -16.88 16.72
N ARG A 127 4.76 -16.63 17.67
CA ARG A 127 5.13 -15.27 18.06
C ARG A 127 5.68 -14.49 16.86
N CYS A 128 6.58 -15.07 16.07
CA CYS A 128 7.09 -14.43 14.86
C CYS A 128 6.00 -14.18 13.81
N LEU A 129 5.05 -15.10 13.65
CA LEU A 129 3.90 -14.93 12.75
C LEU A 129 2.96 -13.82 13.23
N ASP A 130 2.65 -13.78 14.52
CA ASP A 130 1.77 -12.78 15.12
C ASP A 130 2.38 -11.38 14.96
N ASP A 131 3.68 -11.23 15.26
CA ASP A 131 4.42 -9.98 15.05
C ASP A 131 4.38 -9.56 13.57
N ALA A 132 4.71 -10.48 12.65
CA ALA A 132 4.68 -10.20 11.22
C ALA A 132 3.27 -9.81 10.73
N ILE A 133 2.22 -10.50 11.16
CA ILE A 133 0.84 -10.18 10.78
C ILE A 133 0.43 -8.82 11.34
N ALA A 134 0.75 -8.54 12.61
CA ALA A 134 0.43 -7.27 13.24
C ALA A 134 1.08 -6.09 12.50
N ASP A 135 2.36 -6.19 12.18
CA ASP A 135 3.10 -5.13 11.48
C ASP A 135 2.68 -4.99 10.01
N ALA A 136 2.44 -6.10 9.30
CA ALA A 136 1.95 -6.06 7.93
C ALA A 136 0.56 -5.43 7.84
N VAL A 137 -0.37 -5.80 8.72
CA VAL A 137 -1.72 -5.24 8.75
C VAL A 137 -1.71 -3.77 9.17
N THR A 138 -0.89 -3.41 10.14
CA THR A 138 -0.73 -2.02 10.59
C THR A 138 -0.20 -1.15 9.44
N ALA A 139 0.85 -1.60 8.75
CA ALA A 139 1.41 -0.89 7.61
C ALA A 139 0.45 -0.83 6.43
N TYR A 140 -0.27 -1.92 6.12
CA TYR A 140 -1.33 -1.93 5.11
C TYR A 140 -2.39 -0.86 5.41
N GLY A 141 -2.90 -0.80 6.65
CA GLY A 141 -3.89 0.18 7.06
C GLY A 141 -3.37 1.63 7.01
N SER A 142 -2.13 1.84 7.48
CA SER A 142 -1.46 3.15 7.44
C SER A 142 -1.23 3.64 6.01
N ALA A 143 -0.72 2.77 5.13
CA ALA A 143 -0.52 3.08 3.72
C ALA A 143 -1.85 3.42 3.02
N GLY A 144 -2.94 2.73 3.37
CA GLY A 144 -4.28 3.03 2.87
C GLY A 144 -4.77 4.42 3.26
N LYS A 145 -4.60 4.79 4.53
CA LYS A 145 -4.92 6.14 5.03
C LYS A 145 -4.09 7.21 4.34
N ASN A 146 -2.78 7.02 4.24
CA ASN A 146 -1.87 7.98 3.60
C ASN A 146 -2.22 8.20 2.11
N LYS A 147 -2.57 7.11 1.40
CA LYS A 147 -3.03 7.21 0.00
C LYS A 147 -4.32 8.02 -0.11
N ALA A 148 -5.29 7.80 0.78
CA ALA A 148 -6.55 8.55 0.80
C ALA A 148 -6.32 10.04 1.14
N THR A 149 -5.49 10.34 2.14
CA THR A 149 -5.14 11.71 2.52
C THR A 149 -4.42 12.43 1.39
N GLY A 150 -3.40 11.83 0.77
CA GLY A 150 -2.69 12.43 -0.35
C GLY A 150 -3.59 12.67 -1.58
N GLN A 151 -4.57 11.81 -1.81
CA GLN A 151 -5.59 12.03 -2.84
C GLN A 151 -6.50 13.23 -2.52
N ALA A 152 -6.95 13.35 -1.27
CA ALA A 152 -7.76 14.48 -0.83
C ALA A 152 -6.99 15.81 -0.91
N GLU A 153 -5.73 15.84 -0.48
CA GLU A 153 -4.86 17.01 -0.59
C GLU A 153 -4.61 17.41 -2.04
N ASN A 154 -4.39 16.43 -2.93
CA ASN A 154 -4.23 16.70 -4.36
C ASN A 154 -5.49 17.28 -4.98
N LEU A 155 -6.67 16.72 -4.65
CA LEU A 155 -7.95 17.24 -5.13
C LEU A 155 -8.19 18.67 -4.62
N HIS A 156 -7.91 18.94 -3.35
CA HIS A 156 -8.05 20.28 -2.77
C HIS A 156 -7.17 21.29 -3.50
N ARG A 157 -5.90 20.96 -3.72
CA ARG A 157 -4.96 21.81 -4.47
C ARG A 157 -5.43 22.11 -5.89
N LEU A 158 -5.98 21.12 -6.60
CA LEU A 158 -6.52 21.30 -7.95
C LEU A 158 -7.76 22.21 -7.95
N LEU A 159 -8.64 22.06 -6.96
CA LEU A 159 -9.84 22.89 -6.81
C LEU A 159 -9.47 24.34 -6.47
N ASP A 160 -8.53 24.56 -5.56
CA ASP A 160 -8.09 25.91 -5.18
C ASP A 160 -7.46 26.63 -6.37
N SER A 161 -6.54 25.98 -7.09
CA SER A 161 -5.92 26.55 -8.29
C SER A 161 -6.94 26.85 -9.40
N PHE A 162 -7.96 26.01 -9.55
CA PHE A 162 -9.04 26.26 -10.50
C PHE A 162 -9.90 27.45 -10.07
N ALA A 163 -10.28 27.53 -8.79
CA ALA A 163 -11.12 28.59 -8.25
C ALA A 163 -10.43 29.96 -8.34
N ASP A 164 -9.15 30.03 -7.98
CA ASP A 164 -8.36 31.27 -8.06
C ASP A 164 -8.27 31.80 -9.49
N GLU A 165 -7.93 30.92 -10.44
CA GLU A 165 -7.77 31.31 -11.85
C GLU A 165 -9.13 31.62 -12.51
N GLN A 166 -10.19 30.87 -12.16
CA GLN A 166 -11.54 31.16 -12.60
C GLN A 166 -12.00 32.53 -12.08
N GLY A 167 -11.84 32.80 -10.79
CA GLY A 167 -12.21 34.06 -10.17
C GLY A 167 -11.52 35.25 -10.83
N ARG A 168 -10.19 35.16 -10.98
CA ARG A 168 -9.38 36.19 -11.66
C ARG A 168 -9.88 36.48 -13.07
N LEU A 169 -10.17 35.45 -13.87
CA LEU A 169 -10.64 35.63 -15.25
C LEU A 169 -12.08 36.17 -15.32
N VAL A 170 -12.94 35.77 -14.38
CA VAL A 170 -14.29 36.31 -14.25
C VAL A 170 -14.26 37.78 -13.88
N ASP A 171 -13.42 38.19 -12.93
CA ASP A 171 -13.27 39.59 -12.54
C ASP A 171 -12.80 40.45 -13.71
N ILE A 172 -11.78 39.99 -14.45
CA ILE A 172 -11.31 40.66 -15.68
C ILE A 172 -12.45 40.81 -16.70
N ALA A 173 -13.27 39.76 -16.87
CA ALA A 173 -14.39 39.80 -17.80
C ALA A 173 -15.50 40.78 -17.32
N ILE A 174 -15.84 40.77 -16.03
CA ILE A 174 -16.83 41.67 -15.43
C ILE A 174 -16.38 43.12 -15.58
N GLU A 175 -15.15 43.45 -15.21
CA GLU A 175 -14.60 44.81 -15.30
C GLU A 175 -14.51 45.29 -16.76
N SER A 176 -14.02 44.44 -17.66
CA SER A 176 -13.93 44.77 -19.08
C SER A 176 -15.32 45.02 -19.69
N PHE A 177 -16.30 44.19 -19.34
CA PHE A 177 -17.68 44.36 -19.79
C PHE A 177 -18.31 45.64 -19.22
N ALA A 178 -18.09 45.94 -17.94
CA ALA A 178 -18.58 47.17 -17.31
C ALA A 178 -18.03 48.43 -18.00
N ALA A 179 -16.73 48.46 -18.30
CA ALA A 179 -16.08 49.57 -18.99
C ALA A 179 -16.64 49.80 -20.40
N ILE A 180 -16.92 48.72 -21.15
CA ILE A 180 -17.56 48.79 -22.48
C ILE A 180 -18.99 49.33 -22.35
N LYS A 181 -19.76 48.84 -21.36
CA LYS A 181 -21.17 49.20 -21.15
C LYS A 181 -21.36 50.68 -20.82
N VAL A 182 -20.42 51.29 -20.08
CA VAL A 182 -20.46 52.74 -19.76
C VAL A 182 -20.22 53.61 -21.00
N GLY A 183 -19.75 53.04 -22.12
CA GLY A 183 -19.54 53.77 -23.38
C GLY A 183 -18.21 54.52 -23.45
N ASN A 184 -17.34 54.38 -22.44
CA ASN A 184 -16.01 55.02 -22.42
C ASN A 184 -15.01 54.36 -23.36
N VAL A 185 -15.29 53.16 -23.87
CA VAL A 185 -14.36 52.38 -24.71
C VAL A 185 -15.13 51.71 -25.85
N GLY A 186 -14.59 51.79 -27.07
CA GLY A 186 -15.24 51.23 -28.27
C GLY A 186 -15.21 49.71 -28.33
N LEU A 187 -16.17 49.12 -29.04
CA LEU A 187 -16.33 47.67 -29.24
C LEU A 187 -15.15 46.97 -29.96
N GLY A 188 -14.28 47.73 -30.64
CA GLY A 188 -13.05 47.24 -31.26
C GLY A 188 -11.77 47.57 -30.48
N GLY A 189 -11.88 48.11 -29.26
CA GLY A 189 -10.74 48.58 -28.47
C GLY A 189 -10.03 47.49 -27.65
N ALA A 190 -8.96 47.89 -26.97
CA ALA A 190 -8.15 47.00 -26.13
C ALA A 190 -8.99 46.29 -25.03
N THR A 191 -9.97 46.97 -24.44
CA THR A 191 -10.88 46.39 -23.42
C THR A 191 -11.77 45.28 -23.97
N ALA A 192 -12.29 45.43 -25.21
CA ALA A 192 -13.06 44.37 -25.86
C ALA A 192 -12.20 43.15 -26.20
N THR A 193 -10.93 43.38 -26.54
CA THR A 193 -9.93 42.32 -26.74
C THR A 193 -9.64 41.59 -25.43
N LEU A 194 -9.48 42.32 -24.32
CA LEU A 194 -9.25 41.74 -22.99
C LEU A 194 -10.44 40.89 -22.53
N LEU A 195 -11.67 41.36 -22.72
CA LEU A 195 -12.88 40.55 -22.45
C LEU A 195 -12.88 39.27 -23.28
N THR A 196 -12.64 39.37 -24.59
CA THR A 196 -12.60 38.21 -25.49
C THR A 196 -11.53 37.21 -25.07
N HIS A 197 -10.36 37.71 -24.65
CA HIS A 197 -9.27 36.89 -24.13
C HIS A 197 -9.67 36.19 -22.82
N ALA A 198 -10.22 36.92 -21.85
CA ALA A 198 -10.67 36.35 -20.58
C ALA A 198 -11.71 35.23 -20.77
N LEU A 199 -12.67 35.41 -21.68
CA LEU A 199 -13.67 34.39 -22.00
C LEU A 199 -13.06 33.15 -22.67
N LYS A 200 -12.07 33.33 -23.56
CA LYS A 200 -11.33 32.21 -24.18
C LYS A 200 -10.50 31.44 -23.14
N GLU A 201 -9.83 32.15 -22.25
CA GLU A 201 -9.06 31.55 -21.17
C GLU A 201 -9.96 30.82 -20.16
N LEU A 202 -11.15 31.33 -19.84
CA LEU A 202 -12.13 30.63 -19.00
C LEU A 202 -12.53 29.29 -19.61
N ARG A 203 -12.78 29.28 -20.93
CA ARG A 203 -13.07 28.04 -21.65
C ARG A 203 -11.89 27.08 -21.62
N ALA A 204 -10.69 27.56 -21.89
CA ALA A 204 -9.47 26.75 -21.87
C ALA A 204 -9.16 26.20 -20.47
N LEU A 205 -9.40 26.98 -19.42
CA LEU A 205 -9.28 26.56 -18.02
C LEU A 205 -10.23 25.40 -17.71
N ALA A 206 -11.50 25.50 -18.11
CA ALA A 206 -12.46 24.42 -17.92
C ALA A 206 -12.05 23.14 -18.70
N GLU A 207 -11.60 23.30 -19.94
CA GLU A 207 -11.18 22.18 -20.80
C GLU A 207 -9.95 21.45 -20.25
N ARG A 208 -9.00 22.15 -19.62
CA ARG A 208 -7.79 21.54 -19.02
C ARG A 208 -8.01 21.00 -17.61
N SER A 209 -8.69 21.73 -16.73
CA SER A 209 -8.73 21.42 -15.30
C SER A 209 -9.84 20.44 -14.91
N LEU A 210 -11.01 20.48 -15.58
CA LEU A 210 -12.13 19.59 -15.23
C LEU A 210 -11.81 18.10 -15.44
N PRO A 211 -11.09 17.66 -16.48
CA PRO A 211 -10.65 16.27 -16.61
C PRO A 211 -9.78 15.80 -15.45
N GLU A 212 -8.83 16.64 -15.01
CA GLU A 212 -7.92 16.32 -13.90
C GLU A 212 -8.66 16.22 -12.57
N ILE A 213 -9.56 17.17 -12.29
CA ILE A 213 -10.42 17.16 -11.09
C ILE A 213 -11.31 15.91 -11.07
N ARG A 214 -11.92 15.55 -12.22
CA ARG A 214 -12.75 14.34 -12.34
C ARG A 214 -11.95 13.06 -12.08
N LEU A 215 -10.73 12.98 -12.59
CA LEU A 215 -9.84 11.84 -12.37
C LEU A 215 -9.47 11.72 -10.88
N ALA A 216 -9.07 12.83 -10.25
CA ALA A 216 -8.77 12.87 -8.82
C ALA A 216 -9.99 12.47 -7.96
N TYR A 217 -11.19 12.85 -8.37
CA TYR A 217 -12.45 12.48 -7.70
C TYR A 217 -12.87 11.02 -7.92
N ALA A 218 -12.62 10.42 -9.09
CA ALA A 218 -13.01 9.04 -9.39
C ALA A 218 -12.11 8.01 -8.69
N THR A 219 -10.85 8.37 -8.41
CA THR A 219 -9.87 7.47 -7.79
C THR A 219 -10.28 6.94 -6.41
N PRO A 220 -10.86 7.72 -5.47
CA PRO A 220 -11.36 7.19 -4.20
C PRO A 220 -12.60 6.26 -4.36
N ALA A 221 -13.45 6.47 -5.36
CA ALA A 221 -14.65 5.65 -5.57
C ALA A 221 -14.35 4.24 -6.13
N LEU A 222 -13.24 4.09 -6.85
CA LEU A 222 -12.78 2.81 -7.41
C LEU A 222 -12.01 1.95 -6.39
N ALA A 223 -11.49 2.54 -5.30
CA ALA A 223 -10.78 1.82 -4.25
C ALA A 223 -11.70 1.22 -3.16
N ALA A 224 -13.01 1.52 -3.20
CA ALA A 224 -14.01 1.10 -2.22
C ALA A 224 -14.97 0.00 -2.74
N LYS A 225 -14.69 -0.58 -3.91
CA LYS A 225 -15.40 -1.75 -4.46
C LYS A 225 -14.43 -2.92 -4.58
#